data_AF-A0A940T3R6-F1
#
_entry.id   AF-A0A940T3R6-F1
#
_cell.length_a   1.000
_cell.length_b   1.000
_cell.length_c   1.000
_cell.angle_alpha   90.00
_cell.angle_beta   90.00
_cell.angle_gamma   90.00
#
_symmetry.space_group_name_H-M   'P 1'
#
loop_
_entity.id
_entity.type
_entity.pdbx_description
1 polymer ?
#
loop_
_entity_poly.entity_id
_entity_poly.type
_entity_poly.pdbx_seq_one_letter_code
_entity_poly.pdbx_strand_id
1 'polypeptide(L)'
;MKQEQRPLYEIKANLFKGLAHPYRIRILEILASAPEASVSEMIAETGLEASHLSQHLAVLRRYGLVTSDRRASVVYYRLAFAQVADLLHVARQLLGEVLNSSNQQLTSLDELPLIAQATTHGNASPAHPDQLANVTGGAR
;
A
#
# COMPACT_ATOMS: atom_id res chain seq x y z
N MET A 1 4.27 39.04 25.41
CA MET A 1 4.05 37.60 25.09
C MET A 1 5.05 37.21 24.02
N LYS A 2 6.09 36.43 24.35
CA LYS A 2 7.10 35.98 23.38
C LYS A 2 6.44 35.02 22.41
N GLN A 3 6.34 35.39 21.15
CA GLN A 3 6.00 34.46 20.07
C GLN A 3 7.19 33.52 19.89
N GLU A 4 7.12 32.37 20.54
CA GLU A 4 8.11 31.30 20.37
C GLU A 4 7.95 30.78 18.94
N GLN A 5 8.87 31.20 18.06
CA GLN A 5 8.86 30.79 16.66
C GLN A 5 9.06 29.28 16.62
N ARG A 6 8.03 28.55 16.15
CA ARG A 6 8.13 27.10 16.01
C ARG A 6 9.29 26.78 15.06
N PRO A 7 10.15 25.80 15.39
CA PRO A 7 11.21 25.38 14.50
C PRO A 7 10.67 24.97 13.11
N LEU A 8 11.41 25.30 12.05
CA LEU A 8 10.97 25.07 10.67
C LEU A 8 10.66 23.61 10.35
N TYR A 9 11.36 22.66 11.02
CA TYR A 9 11.10 21.23 10.83
C TYR A 9 9.71 20.83 11.34
N GLU A 10 9.18 21.47 12.39
CA GLU A 10 7.82 21.20 12.88
C GLU A 10 6.76 21.76 11.94
N ILE A 11 7.00 22.94 11.38
CA ILE A 11 6.14 23.55 10.36
C ILE A 11 6.07 22.63 9.13
N LYS A 12 7.22 22.13 8.68
CA LYS A 12 7.31 21.14 7.58
C LYS A 12 6.60 19.83 7.92
N ALA A 13 6.79 19.29 9.13
CA ALA A 13 6.09 18.09 9.56
C ALA A 13 4.56 18.29 9.58
N ASN A 14 4.09 19.46 10.00
CA ASN A 14 2.67 19.79 9.98
C ASN A 14 2.13 19.86 8.53
N LEU A 15 2.88 20.40 7.57
CA LEU A 15 2.51 20.30 6.15
C LEU A 15 2.30 18.84 5.72
N PHE A 16 3.22 17.94 6.09
CA PHE A 16 3.11 16.52 5.76
C PHE A 16 1.93 15.84 6.45
N LYS A 17 1.55 16.25 7.67
CA LYS A 17 0.28 15.81 8.30
C LYS A 17 -0.95 16.21 7.47
N GLY A 18 -0.85 17.30 6.71
CA GLY A 18 -1.85 17.72 5.72
C GLY A 18 -2.02 16.73 4.55
N LEU A 19 -0.97 15.98 4.22
CA LEU A 19 -0.93 15.02 3.11
C LEU A 19 -1.22 13.59 3.55
N ALA A 20 -0.88 13.21 4.79
CA ALA A 20 -0.93 11.85 5.31
C ALA A 20 -2.36 11.30 5.51
N HIS A 21 -3.13 11.14 4.43
CA HIS A 21 -4.41 10.42 4.39
C HIS A 21 -4.68 9.97 2.95
N PRO A 22 -5.16 8.73 2.72
CA PRO A 22 -5.33 8.17 1.38
C PRO A 22 -6.20 9.05 0.49
N TYR A 23 -7.38 9.47 0.96
CA TYR A 23 -8.27 10.31 0.16
C TYR A 23 -7.72 11.72 -0.08
N ARG A 24 -6.87 12.27 0.80
CA ARG A 24 -6.25 13.57 0.55
C ARG A 24 -5.20 13.47 -0.56
N ILE A 25 -4.41 12.41 -0.56
CA ILE A 25 -3.50 12.10 -1.68
C ILE A 25 -4.30 11.95 -2.97
N ARG A 26 -5.35 11.13 -2.98
CA ARG A 26 -6.19 10.91 -4.16
C ARG A 26 -6.80 12.21 -4.71
N ILE A 27 -7.32 13.08 -3.83
CA ILE A 27 -7.85 14.40 -4.23
C ILE A 27 -6.75 15.25 -4.87
N LEU A 28 -5.56 15.29 -4.28
CA LEU A 28 -4.45 16.08 -4.81
C LEU A 28 -3.95 15.52 -6.15
N GLU A 29 -3.98 14.21 -6.36
CA GLU A 29 -3.67 13.59 -7.66
C GLU A 29 -4.68 13.99 -8.74
N ILE A 30 -5.98 14.02 -8.42
CA ILE A 30 -7.03 14.50 -9.34
C ILE A 30 -6.79 15.97 -9.67
N LEU A 31 -6.46 16.80 -8.67
CA LEU A 31 -6.15 18.22 -8.89
C LEU A 31 -4.80 18.46 -9.56
N ALA A 32 -3.92 17.45 -9.62
CA ALA A 32 -2.65 17.52 -10.34
C ALA A 32 -2.80 17.11 -11.81
N SER A 33 -3.81 16.30 -12.16
CA SER A 33 -4.05 15.84 -13.53
C SER A 33 -4.82 16.85 -14.39
N ALA A 34 -5.45 17.85 -13.78
CA ALA A 34 -6.20 18.90 -14.46
C ALA A 34 -5.92 20.29 -13.84
N PRO A 35 -6.16 21.39 -14.57
CA PRO A 35 -5.97 22.74 -14.02
C PRO A 35 -6.84 23.05 -12.79
N GLU A 36 -8.03 22.46 -12.73
CA GLU A 36 -9.00 22.56 -11.64
C GLU A 36 -10.03 21.44 -11.74
N ALA A 37 -10.75 21.17 -10.64
CA ALA A 37 -11.88 20.24 -10.60
C ALA A 37 -12.96 20.72 -9.63
N SER A 38 -14.21 20.48 -9.98
CA SER A 38 -15.37 20.72 -9.13
C SER A 38 -15.55 19.63 -8.07
N VAL A 39 -16.36 19.92 -7.05
CA VAL A 39 -16.74 18.94 -6.03
C VAL A 39 -17.41 17.71 -6.66
N SER A 40 -18.30 17.91 -7.64
CA SER A 40 -19.02 16.82 -8.31
C SER A 40 -18.08 15.90 -9.10
N GLU A 41 -17.10 16.45 -9.81
CA GLU A 41 -16.08 15.65 -10.52
C GLU A 41 -15.23 14.84 -9.54
N MET A 42 -14.80 15.46 -8.44
CA MET A 42 -14.03 14.75 -7.41
C MET A 42 -14.85 13.66 -6.72
N ILE A 43 -16.16 13.83 -6.51
CA ILE A 43 -17.03 12.77 -5.98
C ILE A 43 -17.07 11.59 -6.95
N ALA A 44 -17.25 11.84 -8.26
CA ALA A 44 -17.30 10.79 -9.27
C ALA A 44 -16.00 9.97 -9.32
N GLU A 45 -14.84 10.62 -9.17
CA GLU A 45 -13.52 9.98 -9.20
C GLU A 45 -13.12 9.27 -7.90
N THR A 46 -13.67 9.69 -6.75
CA THR A 46 -13.27 9.17 -5.43
C THR A 46 -14.29 8.21 -4.81
N GLY A 47 -15.55 8.25 -5.27
CA GLY A 47 -16.66 7.52 -4.65
C GLY A 47 -17.02 8.00 -3.23
N LEU A 48 -16.52 9.17 -2.82
CA LEU A 48 -16.81 9.74 -1.51
C LEU A 48 -18.16 10.46 -1.49
N GLU A 49 -18.83 10.36 -0.35
CA GLU A 49 -19.94 11.26 -0.02
C GLU A 49 -19.47 12.73 0.05
N ALA A 50 -20.36 13.64 -0.33
CA ALA A 50 -20.05 15.07 -0.42
C ALA A 50 -19.56 15.67 0.91
N SER A 51 -20.08 15.19 2.04
CA SER A 51 -19.68 15.62 3.39
C SER A 51 -18.23 15.22 3.70
N HIS A 52 -17.84 13.97 3.39
CA HIS A 52 -16.48 13.47 3.60
C HIS A 52 -15.48 14.17 2.69
N LEU A 53 -15.83 14.37 1.41
CA LEU A 53 -14.98 15.13 0.49
C LEU A 53 -14.78 16.57 0.98
N SER A 54 -15.85 17.24 1.41
CA SER A 54 -15.78 18.60 1.95
C SER A 54 -14.88 18.69 3.19
N GLN A 55 -14.91 17.69 4.07
CA GLN A 55 -14.02 17.61 5.23
C GLN A 55 -12.55 17.52 4.80
N HIS A 56 -12.22 16.67 3.82
CA HIS A 56 -10.86 16.58 3.28
C HIS A 56 -10.40 17.87 2.63
N LEU A 57 -11.25 18.51 1.82
CA LEU A 57 -10.96 19.80 1.18
C LEU A 57 -10.75 20.92 2.21
N ALA A 58 -11.54 20.94 3.30
CA ALA A 58 -11.36 21.89 4.39
C ALA A 58 -9.99 21.71 5.08
N VAL A 59 -9.57 20.46 5.31
CA VAL A 59 -8.24 20.16 5.86
C VAL A 59 -7.14 20.59 4.90
N LEU A 60 -7.23 20.25 3.61
CA LEU A 60 -6.25 20.64 2.61
C LEU A 60 -6.13 22.17 2.47
N ARG A 61 -7.25 22.89 2.52
CA ARG A 61 -7.29 24.37 2.55
C ARG A 61 -6.62 24.93 3.79
N ARG A 62 -6.86 24.34 4.97
CA ARG A 62 -6.23 24.76 6.23
C ARG A 62 -4.70 24.62 6.17
N TYR A 63 -4.19 23.63 5.45
CA TYR A 63 -2.75 23.46 5.21
C TYR A 63 -2.22 24.25 4.00
N GLY A 64 -3.07 25.03 3.32
CA GLY A 64 -2.68 25.84 2.17
C GLY A 64 -2.31 25.04 0.92
N LEU A 65 -2.76 23.78 0.82
CA LEU A 65 -2.40 22.89 -0.29
C LEU A 65 -3.29 23.08 -1.51
N VAL A 66 -4.53 23.55 -1.30
CA VAL A 66 -5.51 23.80 -2.36
C VAL A 66 -6.15 25.16 -2.20
N THR A 67 -6.58 25.74 -3.32
CA THR A 67 -7.42 26.95 -3.37
C THR A 67 -8.77 26.61 -3.99
N SER A 68 -9.77 27.44 -3.71
CA SER A 68 -11.12 27.28 -4.26
C SER A 68 -11.60 28.58 -4.88
N ASP A 69 -12.30 28.47 -6.00
CA ASP A 69 -12.94 29.58 -6.70
C ASP A 69 -14.41 29.23 -6.97
N ARG A 70 -15.33 30.15 -6.63
CA ARG A 70 -16.77 29.92 -6.79
C ARG A 70 -17.25 30.65 -8.04
N ARG A 71 -17.76 29.87 -9.00
CA ARG A 71 -18.29 30.36 -10.27
C ARG A 71 -19.77 30.01 -10.35
N ALA A 72 -20.62 31.02 -10.23
CA ALA A 72 -22.07 30.86 -10.11
C ALA A 72 -22.45 29.89 -8.97
N SER A 73 -23.00 28.72 -9.32
CA SER A 73 -23.43 27.68 -8.36
C SER A 73 -22.35 26.63 -8.07
N VAL A 74 -21.25 26.59 -8.82
CA VAL A 74 -20.22 25.54 -8.74
C VAL A 74 -18.97 26.07 -8.05
N VAL A 75 -18.35 25.25 -7.20
CA VAL A 75 -17.05 25.54 -6.57
C VAL A 75 -16.00 24.66 -7.22
N TYR A 76 -15.00 25.30 -7.79
CA TYR A 76 -13.82 24.67 -8.38
C TYR A 76 -12.66 24.73 -7.40
N TYR A 77 -11.87 23.67 -7.38
CA TYR A 77 -10.66 23.54 -6.59
C TYR A 77 -9.47 23.36 -7.51
N ARG A 78 -8.31 23.86 -7.08
CA ARG A 78 -7.02 23.65 -7.75
C ARG A 78 -5.90 23.56 -6.72
N LEU A 79 -4.76 23.00 -7.11
CA LEU A 79 -3.56 23.06 -6.29
C LEU A 79 -3.17 24.53 -6.03
N ALA A 80 -2.81 24.84 -4.79
CA ALA A 80 -2.32 26.18 -4.45
C ALA A 80 -0.93 26.45 -5.04
N PHE A 81 -0.13 25.38 -5.19
CA PHE A 81 1.27 25.42 -5.58
C PHE A 81 1.59 24.22 -6.48
N ALA A 82 2.31 24.44 -7.58
CA ALA A 82 2.73 23.37 -8.50
C ALA A 82 3.63 22.33 -7.80
N GLN A 83 4.39 22.77 -6.79
CA GLN A 83 5.26 21.93 -5.96
C GLN A 83 4.53 20.78 -5.26
N VAL A 84 3.21 20.88 -5.07
CA VAL A 84 2.41 19.77 -4.54
C VAL A 84 2.38 18.60 -5.54
N ALA A 85 2.24 18.89 -6.83
CA ALA A 85 2.30 17.86 -7.87
C ALA A 85 3.71 17.26 -7.99
N ASP A 86 4.75 18.10 -7.90
CA ASP A 86 6.15 17.62 -7.90
C ASP A 86 6.41 16.68 -6.71
N LEU A 87 5.90 17.03 -5.52
CA LEU A 87 6.02 16.19 -4.33
C LEU A 87 5.33 14.84 -4.51
N LEU A 88 4.12 14.81 -5.11
CA LEU A 88 3.43 13.55 -5.42
C LEU A 88 4.21 12.72 -6.44
N HIS A 89 4.81 13.37 -7.45
CA HIS A 89 5.64 12.69 -8.44
C HIS A 89 6.86 12.01 -7.79
N VAL A 90 7.60 12.75 -6.97
CA VAL A 90 8.77 12.22 -6.24
C VAL A 90 8.36 11.12 -5.27
N ALA A 91 7.23 11.28 -4.57
CA ALA A 91 6.70 10.24 -3.67
C ALA A 91 6.40 8.94 -4.43
N ARG A 92 5.81 9.02 -5.63
CA ARG A 92 5.57 7.87 -6.50
C ARG A 92 6.87 7.18 -6.93
N GLN A 93 7.89 7.95 -7.32
CA GLN A 93 9.20 7.39 -7.68
C GLN A 93 9.83 6.65 -6.50
N LEU A 94 9.87 7.30 -5.33
CA LEU A 94 10.40 6.70 -4.11
C LEU A 94 9.65 5.43 -3.70
N LEU A 95 8.31 5.43 -3.81
CA LEU A 95 7.51 4.24 -3.54
C LEU A 95 7.89 3.08 -4.48
N GLY A 96 8.14 3.36 -5.75
CA GLY A 96 8.64 2.37 -6.71
C GLY A 96 9.98 1.76 -6.27
N GLU A 97 10.95 2.60 -5.89
CA GLU A 97 12.26 2.13 -5.39
C GLU A 97 12.13 1.27 -4.13
N VAL A 98 11.28 1.68 -3.18
CA VAL A 98 11.03 0.93 -1.93
C VAL A 98 10.41 -0.43 -2.23
N LEU A 99 9.40 -0.50 -3.10
CA LEU A 99 8.73 -1.75 -3.45
C LEU A 99 9.62 -2.71 -4.26
N ASN A 100 10.48 -2.17 -5.14
CA ASN A 100 11.46 -2.97 -5.87
C ASN A 100 12.50 -3.58 -4.94
N SER A 101 12.99 -2.80 -3.97
CA SER A 101 13.94 -3.27 -2.95
C SER A 101 13.37 -4.44 -2.13
N SER A 102 12.08 -4.37 -1.77
CA SER A 102 11.40 -5.45 -1.05
C SER A 102 11.17 -6.71 -1.91
N ASN A 103 10.94 -6.55 -3.23
CA ASN A 103 10.72 -7.68 -4.13
C ASN A 103 11.98 -8.47 -4.47
N GLN A 104 13.17 -7.87 -4.39
CA GLN A 104 14.44 -8.59 -4.64
C GLN A 104 14.61 -9.81 -3.71
N GLN A 105 14.03 -9.78 -2.51
CA GLN A 105 14.03 -10.92 -1.59
C GLN A 105 13.15 -12.09 -2.08
N LEU A 106 12.04 -11.80 -2.78
CA LEU A 106 11.17 -12.84 -3.36
C LEU A 106 11.83 -13.50 -4.57
N THR A 107 12.58 -12.75 -5.39
CA THR A 107 13.32 -13.31 -6.54
C THR A 107 14.36 -14.34 -6.10
N SER A 108 14.97 -14.20 -4.92
CA SER A 108 15.89 -15.22 -4.37
C SER A 108 15.22 -16.56 -4.00
N LEU A 109 13.89 -16.62 -3.91
CA LEU A 109 13.16 -17.88 -3.72
C LEU A 109 13.09 -18.69 -5.02
N ASP A 110 13.02 -18.04 -6.18
CA ASP A 110 13.04 -18.72 -7.48
C ASP A 110 14.42 -19.32 -7.82
N GLU A 111 15.47 -18.86 -7.14
CA GLU A 111 16.83 -19.43 -7.22
C GLU A 111 17.01 -20.67 -6.32
N LEU A 112 16.04 -20.97 -5.47
CA LEU A 112 16.09 -22.17 -4.65
C LEU A 112 15.83 -23.40 -5.54
N PRO A 113 16.63 -24.47 -5.41
CA PRO A 113 16.42 -25.68 -6.18
C PRO A 113 15.04 -26.27 -5.86
N LEU A 114 14.27 -26.61 -6.91
CA LEU A 114 13.02 -27.35 -6.80
C LEU A 114 13.26 -28.66 -6.02
N ILE A 115 12.80 -28.71 -4.78
CA ILE A 115 12.85 -29.93 -3.98
C ILE A 115 11.70 -30.81 -4.46
N ALA A 116 12.03 -31.84 -5.25
CA ALA A 116 11.06 -32.88 -5.59
C ALA A 116 10.54 -33.51 -4.29
N GLN A 117 9.22 -33.44 -4.07
CA GLN A 117 8.61 -34.16 -2.96
C GLN A 117 8.86 -35.64 -3.19
N ALA A 118 9.41 -36.33 -2.19
CA ALA A 118 9.52 -37.78 -2.21
C ALA A 118 8.12 -38.35 -2.44
N THR A 119 7.85 -38.81 -3.66
CA THR A 119 6.71 -39.65 -3.91
C THR A 119 6.89 -40.84 -2.98
N THR A 120 5.96 -40.99 -2.04
CA THR A 120 5.86 -42.17 -1.19
C THR A 120 5.47 -43.35 -2.10
N HIS A 121 6.42 -43.85 -2.89
CA HIS A 121 6.30 -45.11 -3.59
C HIS A 121 6.82 -46.22 -2.67
N GLY A 122 5.85 -47.03 -2.24
CA GLY A 122 5.97 -48.46 -1.95
C GLY A 122 7.32 -49.01 -1.51
N ASN A 123 7.40 -49.37 -0.22
CA ASN A 123 8.25 -50.45 0.25
C ASN A 123 7.29 -51.48 0.86
N ALA A 124 6.85 -52.46 0.07
CA ALA A 124 7.39 -53.82 0.10
C ALA A 124 7.52 -54.37 1.54
N SER A 125 6.58 -55.25 1.88
CA SER A 125 6.58 -56.07 3.08
C SER A 125 7.87 -56.92 3.11
N PRO A 126 8.70 -56.86 4.16
CA PRO A 126 9.82 -57.77 4.30
C PRO A 126 9.31 -59.12 4.79
N ALA A 127 9.63 -60.17 4.03
CA ALA A 127 9.53 -61.55 4.50
C ALA A 127 10.34 -61.69 5.81
N HIS A 128 9.67 -62.12 6.89
CA HIS A 128 10.30 -62.46 8.15
C HIS A 128 10.95 -63.86 8.06
N PRO A 129 12.23 -64.02 8.39
CA PRO A 129 12.82 -65.33 8.62
C PRO A 129 12.70 -65.74 10.11
N ASP A 130 12.60 -67.05 10.29
CA ASP A 130 13.03 -67.82 11.47
C ASP A 130 12.21 -67.75 12.77
N GLN A 131 11.39 -68.78 12.96
CA GLN A 131 10.96 -69.23 14.29
C GLN A 131 11.24 -70.73 14.41
N LEU A 132 12.45 -71.05 14.87
CA LEU A 132 12.83 -72.36 15.38
C LEU A 132 12.03 -72.64 16.65
N ALA A 133 11.30 -73.76 16.69
CA ALA A 133 11.48 -74.81 17.71
C ALA A 133 10.38 -75.89 17.66
N ASN A 134 10.88 -77.14 17.64
CA ASN A 134 10.41 -78.30 18.41
C ASN A 134 9.39 -79.31 17.81
N VAL A 135 9.97 -80.40 17.29
CA VAL A 135 9.79 -81.81 17.70
C VAL A 135 8.55 -82.18 18.53
N THR A 136 7.72 -83.07 17.97
CA THR A 136 7.30 -84.40 18.49
C THR A 136 6.46 -85.05 17.37
N GLY A 137 6.94 -86.10 16.68
CA GLY A 137 6.70 -87.53 17.01
C GLY A 137 5.24 -87.91 16.72
N GLY A 138 4.85 -88.92 15.94
CA GLY A 138 5.48 -90.12 15.38
C GLY A 138 4.34 -91.13 15.09
N ALA A 139 4.47 -91.91 14.02
CA ALA A 139 3.86 -93.22 13.76
C ALA A 139 2.40 -93.51 14.21
N ARG A 140 1.46 -93.48 13.25
CA ARG A 140 0.73 -94.65 12.69
C ARG A 140 -0.52 -94.21 11.93
#